data_AF-A0A9D8Q0Y5-F1
#
_entry.id   AF-A0A9D8Q0Y5-F1
#
_cell.length_a   1.000
_cell.length_b   1.000
_cell.length_c   1.000
_cell.angle_alpha   90.00
_cell.angle_beta   90.00
_cell.angle_gamma   90.00
#
_symmetry.space_group_name_H-M   'P 1'
#
loop_
_entity.id
_entity.type
_entity.pdbx_description
1 polymer ?
#
loop_
_entity_poly.entity_id
_entity_poly.type
_entity_poly.pdbx_seq_one_letter_code
_entity_poly.pdbx_strand_id
1 'polypeptide(L)'
;VLYIWLGLTEFALILAVVLNKLPLVIATIREGVRSFDPAYDDLGRAFRMPFARRLRLIFLPQLMPFALAAARTGLSLIWKIVLVFEVLGSDGGVGFRISVFFQFFDIKGIVAYTTAFILVVFAFEYLVLRPLERHILKWRQVRT
;
A
#
# COMPACT_ATOMS: atom_id res chain seq x y z
N VAL A 1 1.37 20.94 0.15
CA VAL A 1 0.94 21.77 -0.99
C VAL A 1 -0.54 21.57 -1.29
N LEU A 2 -1.03 20.36 -1.62
CA LEU A 2 -2.48 20.12 -1.81
C LEU A 2 -3.32 20.48 -0.58
N TYR A 3 -2.85 20.16 0.62
CA TYR A 3 -3.46 20.58 1.89
C TYR A 3 -3.71 22.09 2.00
N ILE A 4 -2.78 22.91 1.49
CA ILE A 4 -2.86 24.38 1.55
C ILE A 4 -3.84 24.92 0.50
N TRP A 5 -4.01 24.21 -0.62
CA TRP A 5 -4.83 24.64 -1.75
C TRP A 5 -6.29 24.15 -1.74
N LEU A 6 -6.55 22.94 -1.22
CA LEU A 6 -7.87 22.28 -1.24
C LEU A 6 -8.56 22.23 0.14
N GLY A 7 -7.89 22.70 1.19
CA GLY A 7 -8.37 22.63 2.57
C GLY A 7 -8.29 21.21 3.17
N LEU A 8 -8.80 21.09 4.39
CA LEU A 8 -8.87 19.85 5.19
C LEU A 8 -9.96 18.91 4.68
N THR A 9 -9.86 18.50 3.41
CA THR A 9 -10.75 17.49 2.84
C THR A 9 -10.02 16.16 2.69
N GLU A 10 -10.69 15.08 3.08
CA GLU A 10 -10.20 13.70 2.90
C GLU A 10 -9.78 13.44 1.45
N PHE A 11 -10.51 14.02 0.49
CA PHE A 11 -10.20 13.93 -0.93
C PHE A 11 -8.82 14.49 -1.30
N ALA A 12 -8.43 15.65 -0.76
CA ALA A 12 -7.14 16.26 -1.03
C ALA A 12 -5.99 15.38 -0.51
N LEU A 13 -6.21 14.68 0.60
CA LEU A 13 -5.27 13.72 1.16
C LEU A 13 -5.09 12.51 0.25
N ILE A 14 -6.20 11.89 -0.14
CA ILE A 14 -6.21 10.72 -1.03
C ILE A 14 -5.50 11.07 -2.33
N LEU A 15 -5.83 12.22 -2.92
CA LEU A 15 -5.21 12.69 -4.16
C LEU A 15 -3.70 12.91 -3.99
N ALA A 16 -3.26 13.50 -2.88
CA ALA A 16 -1.83 13.70 -2.61
C ALA A 16 -1.07 12.37 -2.48
N VAL A 17 -1.64 11.39 -1.79
CA VAL A 17 -1.04 10.06 -1.64
C VAL A 17 -0.98 9.33 -2.98
N VAL A 18 -2.08 9.37 -3.75
CA VAL A 18 -2.16 8.74 -5.07
C VAL A 18 -1.12 9.35 -6.01
N LEU A 19 -1.04 10.68 -6.10
CA LEU A 19 -0.06 11.36 -6.94
C LEU A 19 1.39 11.05 -6.53
N ASN A 20 1.66 10.90 -5.23
CA ASN A 20 2.99 10.54 -4.75
C ASN A 20 3.34 9.06 -5.05
N LYS A 21 2.37 8.15 -4.95
CA LYS A 21 2.59 6.71 -5.09
C LYS A 21 2.52 6.20 -6.52
N LEU A 22 1.77 6.86 -7.41
CA LEU A 22 1.60 6.46 -8.80
C LEU A 22 2.93 6.24 -9.54
N PRO A 23 3.90 7.17 -9.51
CA PRO A 23 5.16 6.98 -10.22
C PRO A 23 5.95 5.77 -9.72
N LEU A 24 5.94 5.54 -8.40
CA LEU A 24 6.61 4.39 -7.78
C LEU A 24 5.99 3.08 -8.25
N VAL A 25 4.66 2.97 -8.23
CA VAL A 25 3.94 1.78 -8.71
C VAL A 25 4.24 1.53 -10.19
N ILE A 26 4.22 2.57 -11.02
CA ILE A 26 4.55 2.47 -12.44
C ILE A 26 6.00 2.00 -12.64
N ALA A 27 6.95 2.55 -11.88
CA ALA A 27 8.35 2.14 -11.95
C ALA A 27 8.54 0.68 -11.54
N THR A 28 7.94 0.24 -10.43
CA THR A 28 8.02 -1.15 -9.96
C THR A 28 7.40 -2.13 -10.95
N ILE A 29 6.26 -1.78 -11.56
CA ILE A 29 5.65 -2.61 -12.62
C ILE A 29 6.56 -2.64 -13.86
N ARG A 30 7.12 -1.50 -14.27
CA ARG A 30 8.03 -1.40 -15.42
C ARG A 30 9.29 -2.23 -15.22
N GLU A 31 9.89 -2.20 -14.04
CA GLU A 31 11.01 -3.06 -13.68
C GLU A 31 10.62 -4.54 -13.64
N GLY A 32 9.44 -4.86 -13.09
CA GLY A 32 8.89 -6.22 -13.13
C GLY A 32 8.77 -6.76 -14.55
N VAL A 33 8.23 -5.95 -15.47
CA VAL A 33 8.14 -6.31 -16.91
C VAL A 33 9.53 -6.46 -17.53
N ARG A 34 10.47 -5.58 -17.22
CA ARG A 34 11.84 -5.61 -17.77
C ARG A 34 12.69 -6.75 -17.23
N SER A 35 12.35 -7.28 -16.05
CA SER A 35 13.00 -8.44 -15.44
C SER A 35 12.58 -9.78 -16.08
N PHE A 36 11.58 -9.77 -16.98
CA PHE A 36 11.17 -10.97 -17.68
C PHE A 36 12.20 -11.39 -18.71
N ASP A 37 12.55 -12.68 -18.66
CA ASP A 37 13.49 -13.30 -19.58
C ASP A 37 12.92 -13.25 -21.01
N PRO A 38 13.69 -12.81 -22.02
CA PRO A 38 13.29 -12.88 -23.42
C PRO A 38 12.85 -14.29 -23.87
N ALA A 39 13.25 -15.36 -23.16
CA ALA A 39 12.73 -16.71 -23.38
C ALA A 39 11.19 -16.82 -23.30
N TYR A 40 10.50 -15.95 -22.54
CA TYR A 40 9.04 -15.91 -22.48
C TYR A 40 8.40 -15.26 -23.72
N ASP A 41 9.13 -14.42 -24.46
CA ASP A 41 8.74 -13.93 -25.79
C ASP A 41 8.82 -15.03 -26.84
N ASP A 42 9.89 -15.83 -26.79
CA ASP A 42 10.08 -16.95 -27.70
C ASP A 42 9.04 -18.06 -27.47
N LEU A 43 8.68 -18.34 -26.21
CA LEU A 43 7.61 -19.30 -25.89
C LEU A 43 6.24 -18.83 -26.37
N GLY A 44 5.95 -17.52 -26.26
CA GLY A 44 4.71 -16.92 -26.77
C GLY A 44 4.61 -16.98 -28.29
N ARG A 45 5.73 -16.78 -29.00
CA ARG A 45 5.82 -16.92 -30.45
C ARG A 45 5.72 -18.38 -30.91
N ALA A 46 6.40 -19.30 -30.23
CA ALA A 46 6.38 -20.74 -30.52
C ALA A 46 4.98 -21.34 -30.39
N PHE A 47 4.21 -20.92 -29.39
CA PHE A 47 2.83 -21.40 -29.17
C PHE A 47 1.74 -20.58 -29.88
N ARG A 48 2.09 -19.56 -30.69
CA ARG A 48 1.15 -18.61 -31.34
C ARG A 48 0.06 -18.10 -30.38
N MET A 49 0.43 -17.80 -29.13
CA MET A 49 -0.54 -17.39 -28.13
C MET A 49 -1.03 -15.94 -28.38
N PRO A 50 -2.35 -15.67 -28.30
CA PRO A 50 -2.86 -14.31 -28.40
C PRO A 50 -2.42 -13.46 -27.21
N PHE A 51 -2.18 -12.17 -27.45
CA PHE A 51 -1.62 -11.22 -26.46
C PHE A 51 -2.38 -11.21 -25.12
N ALA A 52 -3.71 -11.27 -25.15
CA ALA A 52 -4.55 -11.31 -23.94
C ALA A 52 -4.29 -12.56 -23.08
N ARG A 53 -4.05 -13.72 -23.70
CA ARG A 53 -3.75 -14.97 -23.00
C ARG A 53 -2.37 -14.93 -22.38
N ARG A 54 -1.40 -14.34 -23.10
CA ARG A 54 -0.03 -14.13 -22.61
C ARG A 54 0.00 -13.19 -21.41
N LEU A 55 -0.74 -12.08 -21.46
CA LEU A 55 -0.83 -11.11 -20.36
C LEU A 55 -1.36 -11.75 -19.07
N ARG A 56 -2.40 -12.59 -19.18
CA ARG A 56 -3.10 -13.16 -18.02
C ARG A 56 -2.38 -14.35 -17.39
N LEU A 57 -1.71 -15.18 -18.20
CA LEU A 57 -1.09 -16.43 -17.74
C LEU A 57 0.41 -16.30 -17.42
N ILE A 58 1.12 -15.36 -18.04
CA ILE A 58 2.56 -15.18 -17.84
C ILE A 58 2.82 -13.89 -17.07
N PHE A 59 2.42 -12.74 -17.60
CA PHE A 59 2.74 -11.44 -17.01
C PHE A 59 2.00 -11.21 -15.67
N LEU A 60 0.71 -11.51 -15.59
CA LEU A 60 -0.12 -11.25 -14.40
C LEU A 60 0.40 -11.96 -13.12
N PRO A 61 0.64 -13.30 -13.11
CA PRO A 61 1.15 -13.96 -11.90
C PRO A 61 2.57 -13.52 -11.53
N GLN A 62 3.37 -13.10 -12.52
CA GLN A 62 4.75 -12.67 -12.27
C GLN A 62 4.83 -11.21 -11.79
N LEU A 63 3.87 -10.37 -12.15
CA LEU A 63 3.70 -9.00 -11.62
C LEU A 63 3.01 -8.97 -10.26
N MET A 64 2.18 -9.96 -9.91
CA MET A 64 1.51 -10.06 -8.61
C MET A 64 2.44 -9.85 -7.39
N PRO A 65 3.62 -10.50 -7.26
CA PRO A 65 4.53 -10.25 -6.13
C PRO A 65 4.99 -8.78 -6.04
N PHE A 66 5.28 -8.16 -7.19
CA PHE A 66 5.68 -6.75 -7.25
C PHE A 66 4.52 -5.81 -6.89
N ALA A 67 3.32 -6.11 -7.39
CA ALA A 67 2.11 -5.37 -7.05
C ALA A 67 1.76 -5.49 -5.55
N LEU A 68 1.95 -6.65 -4.94
CA LEU A 68 1.76 -6.86 -3.51
C LEU A 68 2.79 -6.10 -2.66
N ALA A 69 4.06 -6.12 -3.05
CA ALA A 69 5.09 -5.33 -2.37
C ALA A 69 4.80 -3.82 -2.46
N ALA A 70 4.37 -3.34 -3.63
CA ALA A 70 3.95 -1.96 -3.83
C ALA A 70 2.68 -1.62 -3.01
N ALA A 71 1.69 -2.51 -2.97
CA ALA A 71 0.47 -2.34 -2.19
C ALA A 71 0.77 -2.29 -0.68
N ARG A 72 1.66 -3.16 -0.18
CA ARG A 72 2.07 -3.19 1.23
C ARG A 72 2.76 -1.91 1.65
N THR A 73 3.74 -1.45 0.86
CA THR A 73 4.42 -0.17 1.12
C THR A 73 3.50 1.03 0.89
N GLY A 74 2.46 0.88 0.08
CA GLY A 74 1.37 1.85 -0.07
C GLY A 74 0.55 1.97 1.20
N LEU A 75 0.00 0.85 1.68
CA LEU A 75 -0.81 0.74 2.89
C LEU A 75 -0.10 1.30 4.13
N SER A 76 1.16 0.93 4.35
CA SER A 76 1.92 1.41 5.52
C SER A 76 2.13 2.94 5.51
N LEU A 77 2.20 3.55 4.32
CA LEU A 77 2.32 5.01 4.18
C LEU A 77 0.96 5.71 4.29
N ILE A 78 -0.10 5.13 3.73
CA ILE A 78 -1.47 5.66 3.84
C ILE A 78 -1.84 5.85 5.31
N TRP A 79 -1.59 4.85 6.15
CA TRP A 79 -1.99 4.89 7.56
C TRP A 79 -1.27 5.98 8.35
N LYS A 80 0.01 6.21 8.04
CA LYS A 80 0.79 7.32 8.65
C LYS A 80 0.23 8.68 8.23
N ILE A 81 -0.12 8.83 6.96
CA ILE A 81 -0.61 10.09 6.41
C ILE A 81 -2.03 10.39 6.94
N VAL A 82 -2.88 9.37 7.06
CA VAL A 82 -4.21 9.49 7.70
C VAL A 82 -4.08 9.92 9.16
N LEU A 83 -3.18 9.31 9.93
CA LEU A 83 -2.94 9.72 11.33
C LEU A 83 -2.53 11.20 11.41
N VAL A 84 -1.57 11.64 10.58
CA VAL A 84 -1.13 13.04 10.56
C VAL A 84 -2.27 13.98 10.21
N PHE A 85 -3.12 13.59 9.26
CA PHE A 85 -4.32 14.35 8.93
C PHE A 85 -5.30 14.44 10.10
N GLU A 86 -5.58 13.32 10.77
CA GLU A 86 -6.47 13.30 11.93
C GLU A 86 -5.97 14.20 13.06
N VAL A 87 -4.66 14.27 13.26
CA VAL A 87 -4.04 15.17 14.26
C VAL A 87 -4.18 16.63 13.87
N LEU A 88 -4.02 16.98 12.59
CA LEU A 88 -3.88 18.36 12.12
C LEU A 88 -5.20 19.05 11.75
N GLY A 89 -6.26 18.30 11.41
CA GLY A 89 -7.54 18.95 11.16
C GLY A 89 -8.70 18.04 10.80
N SER A 90 -8.73 16.85 11.39
CA SER A 90 -10.00 16.14 11.52
C SER A 90 -10.68 16.57 12.82
N ASP A 91 -12.01 16.65 12.78
CA ASP A 91 -12.84 16.91 13.97
C ASP A 91 -13.15 15.62 14.77
N GLY A 92 -12.53 14.49 14.38
CA GLY A 92 -12.68 13.20 15.03
C GLY A 92 -11.63 12.18 14.61
N GLY A 93 -11.45 11.12 15.41
CA GLY A 93 -10.48 10.05 15.14
C GLY A 93 -9.47 9.86 16.27
N VAL A 94 -8.51 8.97 16.03
CA VAL A 94 -7.49 8.64 17.04
C VAL A 94 -6.43 9.75 17.09
N GLY A 95 -6.04 10.29 15.94
CA GLY A 95 -5.12 11.42 15.87
C GLY A 95 -5.66 12.68 16.56
N PHE A 96 -6.95 12.95 16.37
CA PHE A 96 -7.64 14.05 17.05
C PHE A 96 -7.66 13.87 18.57
N ARG A 97 -7.97 12.67 19.09
CA ARG A 97 -7.94 12.44 20.55
C ARG A 97 -6.54 12.60 21.13
N ILE A 98 -5.51 12.15 20.40
CA ILE A 98 -4.11 12.34 20.80
C ILE A 98 -3.77 13.83 20.89
N SER A 99 -4.20 14.65 19.92
CA SER A 99 -3.95 16.10 19.95
C SER A 99 -4.68 16.80 21.10
N VAL A 100 -5.91 16.37 21.41
CA VAL A 100 -6.66 16.86 22.59
C VAL A 100 -5.95 16.51 23.89
N PHE A 101 -5.55 15.26 24.11
CA PHE A 101 -4.81 14.88 25.32
C PHE A 101 -3.45 15.59 25.43
N PHE A 102 -2.82 15.90 24.30
CA PHE A 102 -1.60 16.71 24.25
C PHE A 102 -1.83 18.14 24.75
N GLN A 103 -2.95 18.78 24.39
CA GLN A 103 -3.32 20.10 24.92
C GLN A 103 -3.57 20.08 26.44
N PHE A 104 -4.14 18.99 26.95
CA PHE A 104 -4.35 18.79 28.39
C PHE A 104 -3.13 18.27 29.15
N PHE A 105 -1.98 18.09 28.48
CA PHE A 105 -0.77 17.46 29.03
C PHE A 105 -1.04 16.08 29.68
N ASP A 106 -2.09 15.37 29.26
CA ASP A 106 -2.41 14.03 29.73
C ASP A 106 -1.59 12.98 28.95
N ILE A 107 -0.37 12.77 29.44
CA ILE A 107 0.56 11.79 28.88
C ILE A 107 -0.03 10.36 28.95
N LYS A 108 -0.84 10.06 29.97
CA LYS A 108 -1.45 8.73 30.12
C LYS A 108 -2.44 8.49 28.98
N GLY A 109 -3.28 9.48 28.67
CA GLY A 109 -4.20 9.45 27.53
C GLY A 109 -3.48 9.28 26.19
N ILE A 110 -2.41 10.06 25.96
CA ILE A 110 -1.60 9.98 24.73
C ILE A 110 -1.03 8.57 24.53
N VAL A 111 -0.39 8.01 25.56
CA VAL A 111 0.22 6.68 25.47
C VAL A 111 -0.84 5.62 25.23
N ALA A 112 -1.96 5.65 25.97
CA ALA A 112 -3.04 4.68 25.80
C ALA A 112 -3.60 4.65 24.37
N TYR A 113 -3.90 5.82 23.79
CA TYR A 113 -4.43 5.90 22.42
C TYR A 113 -3.39 5.55 21.36
N THR A 114 -2.14 5.97 21.54
CA THR A 114 -1.05 5.64 20.61
C THR A 114 -0.78 4.14 20.59
N THR A 115 -0.72 3.49 21.76
CA THR A 115 -0.54 2.04 21.87
C THR A 115 -1.73 1.30 21.27
N ALA A 116 -2.96 1.72 21.55
CA ALA A 116 -4.16 1.12 20.97
C ALA A 116 -4.16 1.22 19.44
N PHE A 117 -3.80 2.39 18.89
CA PHE A 117 -3.66 2.58 17.44
C PHE A 117 -2.63 1.64 16.84
N ILE A 118 -1.41 1.61 17.41
CA ILE A 118 -0.33 0.73 16.94
C ILE A 118 -0.78 -0.73 16.96
N LEU A 119 -1.47 -1.18 18.02
CA LEU A 119 -1.98 -2.55 18.11
C LEU A 119 -3.00 -2.85 17.00
N VAL A 120 -3.91 -1.93 16.70
CA VAL A 120 -4.87 -2.09 15.59
C VAL A 120 -4.16 -2.15 14.24
N VAL A 121 -3.15 -1.29 14.02
CA VAL A 121 -2.32 -1.32 12.80
C VAL A 121 -1.60 -2.64 12.65
N PHE A 122 -0.93 -3.09 13.71
CA PHE A 122 -0.22 -4.36 13.70
C PHE A 122 -1.18 -5.53 13.49
N ALA A 123 -2.34 -5.54 14.16
CA ALA A 123 -3.35 -6.57 13.97
C ALA A 123 -3.82 -6.62 12.52
N PHE A 124 -4.14 -5.49 11.90
CA PHE A 124 -4.55 -5.44 10.50
C PHE A 124 -3.43 -5.89 9.56
N GLU A 125 -2.20 -5.41 9.75
CA GLU A 125 -1.07 -5.80 8.91
C GLU A 125 -0.79 -7.31 9.01
N TYR A 126 -0.88 -7.88 10.21
CA TYR A 126 -0.60 -9.30 10.41
C TYR A 126 -1.77 -10.22 10.01
N LEU A 127 -3.01 -9.81 10.27
CA LEU A 127 -4.21 -10.62 10.02
C LEU A 127 -4.77 -10.47 8.61
N VAL A 128 -4.49 -9.37 7.92
CA VAL A 128 -5.02 -9.12 6.56
C VAL A 128 -3.91 -9.23 5.53
N LEU A 129 -2.83 -8.44 5.65
CA LEU A 129 -1.80 -8.39 4.60
C LEU A 129 -1.03 -9.71 4.51
N ARG A 130 -0.59 -10.30 5.63
CA ARG A 130 0.18 -11.56 5.58
C ARG A 130 -0.57 -12.76 5.00
N PRO A 131 -1.83 -13.05 5.38
CA PRO A 131 -2.55 -14.16 4.76
C PRO A 131 -2.89 -13.87 3.29
N LEU A 132 -3.19 -12.62 2.93
CA LEU A 132 -3.39 -12.23 1.54
C LEU A 132 -2.13 -12.48 0.70
N GLU A 133 -0.96 -12.08 1.21
CA GLU A 133 0.34 -12.33 0.61
C GLU A 133 0.60 -13.83 0.45
N ARG A 134 0.36 -14.64 1.50
CA ARG A 134 0.50 -16.10 1.44
C ARG A 134 -0.44 -16.76 0.43
N HIS A 135 -1.67 -16.26 0.30
CA HIS A 135 -2.66 -16.85 -0.61
C HIS A 135 -2.29 -16.59 -2.07
N ILE A 136 -1.84 -15.38 -2.38
CA ILE A 136 -1.48 -14.97 -3.74
C ILE A 136 -0.11 -15.55 -4.15
N LEU A 137 0.85 -15.61 -3.22
CA LEU A 137 2.18 -16.18 -3.46
C LEU A 137 2.23 -17.71 -3.32
N LYS A 138 1.10 -18.38 -3.07
CA LYS A 138 1.03 -19.84 -2.97
C LYS A 138 1.59 -20.55 -4.21
N TRP A 139 1.46 -19.92 -5.38
CA TRP A 139 1.99 -20.41 -6.66
C TRP A 139 3.52 -20.37 -6.77
N ARG A 140 4.22 -19.62 -5.90
CA ARG A 140 5.70 -19.48 -5.90
C ARG A 140 6.39 -20.29 -4.80
N GLN A 141 5.70 -21.25 -4.17
CA GLN A 141 6.33 -22.17 -3.21
C GLN A 141 7.19 -23.23 -3.93
N VAL A 142 8.19 -22.85 -4.73
CA VAL A 142 9.44 -23.61 -4.94
C VAL A 142 10.48 -22.64 -5.52
N ARG A 143 11.36 -22.08 -4.69
CA ARG A 143 12.81 -22.39 -4.67
C ARG A 143 13.46 -21.55 -3.58
N THR A 144 13.91 -22.27 -2.55
CA THR A 144 14.93 -21.89 -1.56
C THR A 144 16.16 -21.29 -2.22
#